data_AF-A0A0D7A806-F1
#
_entry.id   AF-A0A0D7A806-F1
#
_cell.length_a   1.000
_cell.length_b   1.000
_cell.length_c   1.000
_cell.angle_alpha   90.00
_cell.angle_beta   90.00
_cell.angle_gamma   90.00
#
_symmetry.space_group_name_H-M   'P 1'
#
loop_
_entity.id
_entity.type
_entity.pdbx_description
1 polymer ?
#
loop_
_entity_poly.entity_id
_entity_poly.type
_entity_poly.pdbx_seq_one_letter_code
_entity_poly.pdbx_strand_id
1 'polypeptide(L)'
;MLPVIQRQALRGAPSCVRGLATVAPAPQQPKKRPINEILARKVPVRADHGLYGFFRRKPNSKLSGEDAYETLQTPNDARTLREYSAGRPWMAAELRLKSFKDLHTLWYVCAREQNVLFTQREEYRRISGFPASQYNSEDVRRVHKTMARIKQVLNERRRAYEGAVKLVEKQHEAIEDQKVYQEMLREYKEQRETVRAERQQLVQKRRAMRTAARAAAKKAAAELARKEAEMQQTMVEQQQQSTVDVNIPQMVDQATPSSSETAATTAPPEAKEPIADPLAAEGPQAAPEKPSKSAPERDDALDAPGSALAGLLGRRGRSHR
;
A
#
# COMPACT_ATOMS: atom_id res chain seq x y z
N MET A 1 -37.36 94.74 -103.31
CA MET A 1 -38.20 95.68 -102.53
C MET A 1 -38.31 95.13 -101.12
N LEU A 2 -38.15 95.95 -100.08
CA LEU A 2 -38.36 95.57 -98.68
C LEU A 2 -39.25 96.65 -98.02
N PRO A 3 -40.41 96.31 -97.43
CA PRO A 3 -41.35 97.30 -96.91
C PRO A 3 -40.93 97.87 -95.55
N VAL A 4 -41.46 99.08 -95.28
CA VAL A 4 -41.16 99.91 -94.11
C VAL A 4 -41.60 99.28 -92.79
N ILE A 5 -40.78 99.46 -91.74
CA ILE A 5 -41.08 99.01 -90.37
C ILE A 5 -42.08 99.95 -89.69
N GLN A 6 -43.27 99.44 -89.34
CA GLN A 6 -44.13 100.10 -88.34
C GLN A 6 -43.71 99.69 -86.93
N ARG A 7 -43.35 100.67 -86.09
CA ARG A 7 -43.12 100.47 -84.65
C ARG A 7 -44.42 100.70 -83.87
N GLN A 8 -45.00 99.65 -83.30
CA GLN A 8 -45.94 99.80 -82.18
C GLN A 8 -45.17 99.69 -80.86
N ALA A 9 -45.39 100.65 -79.96
CA ALA A 9 -44.67 100.76 -78.69
C ALA A 9 -45.46 100.15 -77.53
N LEU A 10 -45.27 98.85 -77.27
CA LEU A 10 -45.80 98.21 -76.06
C LEU A 10 -44.92 98.54 -74.85
N ARG A 11 -45.44 99.35 -73.93
CA ARG A 11 -44.81 99.60 -72.62
C ARG A 11 -45.09 98.41 -71.69
N GLY A 12 -44.11 97.53 -71.53
CA GLY A 12 -44.12 96.47 -70.50
C GLY A 12 -42.80 96.48 -69.75
N ALA A 13 -42.82 96.76 -68.44
CA ALA A 13 -41.63 96.73 -67.61
C ALA A 13 -41.30 95.27 -67.22
N PRO A 14 -40.08 94.76 -67.48
CA PRO A 14 -39.69 93.43 -67.03
C PRO A 14 -39.49 93.43 -65.51
N SER A 15 -40.31 92.69 -64.78
CA SER A 15 -40.14 92.50 -63.34
C SER A 15 -38.93 91.60 -63.06
N CYS A 16 -38.06 92.03 -62.14
CA CYS A 16 -36.89 91.25 -61.73
C CYS A 16 -37.32 90.10 -60.81
N VAL A 17 -37.77 88.99 -61.40
CA VAL A 17 -38.08 87.76 -60.65
C VAL A 17 -36.78 87.04 -60.30
N ARG A 18 -36.41 87.12 -59.02
CA ARG A 18 -35.20 86.51 -58.45
C ARG A 18 -35.30 84.99 -58.55
N GLY A 19 -34.58 84.38 -59.50
CA GLY A 19 -34.58 82.94 -59.72
C GLY A 19 -34.18 82.18 -58.46
N LEU A 20 -35.13 81.42 -57.89
CA LEU A 20 -34.86 80.53 -56.76
C LEU A 20 -34.04 79.35 -57.27
N ALA A 21 -32.79 79.23 -56.83
CA ALA A 21 -31.98 78.06 -57.11
C ALA A 21 -32.65 76.82 -56.52
N THR A 22 -33.01 75.86 -57.39
CA THR A 22 -33.63 74.61 -56.96
C THR A 22 -32.61 73.79 -56.17
N VAL A 23 -32.66 73.92 -54.84
CA VAL A 23 -31.83 73.12 -53.92
C VAL A 23 -32.14 71.66 -54.18
N ALA A 24 -31.16 70.93 -54.72
CA ALA A 24 -31.29 69.50 -54.94
C ALA A 24 -31.63 68.83 -53.60
N PRO A 25 -32.67 67.96 -53.53
CA PRO A 25 -33.11 67.40 -52.27
C PRO A 25 -31.97 66.62 -51.63
N ALA A 26 -31.62 66.99 -50.39
CA ALA A 26 -30.51 66.38 -49.67
C ALA A 26 -30.63 64.85 -49.67
N PRO A 27 -29.53 64.10 -49.88
CA PRO A 27 -29.57 62.65 -50.04
C PRO A 27 -30.21 62.01 -48.81
N GLN A 28 -31.43 61.48 -48.99
CA GLN A 28 -32.23 60.93 -47.90
C GLN A 28 -31.49 59.72 -47.33
N GLN A 29 -30.94 59.86 -46.11
CA GLN A 29 -30.27 58.74 -45.47
C GLN A 29 -31.24 57.57 -45.31
N PRO A 30 -30.81 56.33 -45.57
CA PRO A 30 -31.69 55.17 -45.57
C PRO A 30 -32.35 55.03 -44.19
N LYS A 31 -33.69 55.08 -44.17
CA LYS A 31 -34.49 55.01 -42.95
C LYS A 31 -34.07 53.77 -42.15
N LYS A 32 -33.58 53.97 -40.93
CA LYS A 32 -33.18 52.88 -40.03
C LYS A 32 -34.41 51.97 -39.83
N ARG A 33 -34.26 50.68 -40.14
CA ARG A 33 -35.35 49.70 -40.01
C ARG A 33 -35.83 49.63 -38.55
N PRO A 34 -37.14 49.43 -38.30
CA PRO A 34 -37.63 49.24 -36.94
C PRO A 34 -36.94 48.03 -36.31
N ILE A 35 -36.58 48.14 -35.02
CA ILE A 35 -35.81 47.12 -34.29
C ILE A 35 -36.48 45.74 -34.37
N ASN A 36 -37.82 45.72 -34.42
CA ASN A 36 -38.63 44.51 -34.54
C ASN A 36 -38.33 43.69 -35.83
N GLU A 37 -38.04 44.33 -36.97
CA GLU A 37 -37.62 43.62 -38.20
C GLU A 37 -36.24 42.97 -38.05
N ILE A 38 -35.35 43.61 -37.29
CA ILE A 38 -33.99 43.11 -37.05
C ILE A 38 -34.07 41.89 -36.11
N LEU A 39 -34.92 41.94 -35.08
CA LEU A 39 -35.16 40.84 -34.15
C LEU A 39 -35.96 39.68 -34.77
N ALA A 40 -36.87 39.96 -35.71
CA ALA A 40 -37.63 38.94 -36.42
C ALA A 40 -36.77 38.12 -37.41
N ARG A 41 -35.63 38.64 -37.85
CA ARG A 41 -34.73 37.96 -38.77
C ARG A 41 -33.86 36.94 -38.01
N LYS A 42 -34.24 35.66 -38.04
CA LYS A 42 -33.38 34.55 -37.59
C LYS A 42 -31.97 34.68 -38.21
N VAL A 43 -30.94 34.58 -37.35
CA VAL A 43 -29.54 34.47 -37.75
C VAL A 43 -29.27 33.02 -38.17
N PRO A 44 -28.63 32.75 -39.33
CA PRO A 44 -28.36 31.38 -39.76
C PRO A 44 -27.29 30.72 -38.87
N VAL A 45 -27.70 29.76 -38.04
CA VAL A 45 -26.80 28.94 -37.22
C VAL A 45 -26.17 27.82 -38.08
N ARG A 46 -24.90 27.49 -37.85
CA ARG A 46 -24.21 26.37 -38.51
C ARG A 46 -24.89 25.04 -38.15
N ALA A 47 -24.98 24.10 -39.09
CA ALA A 47 -25.51 22.75 -38.81
C ALA A 47 -24.65 21.97 -37.80
N ASP A 48 -23.32 22.08 -37.89
CA ASP A 48 -22.37 21.42 -36.99
C ASP A 48 -22.06 22.26 -35.75
N HIS A 49 -23.10 22.74 -35.04
CA HIS A 49 -22.91 23.55 -33.84
C HIS A 49 -22.78 22.69 -32.57
N GLY A 50 -21.71 22.90 -31.81
CA GLY A 50 -21.42 22.08 -30.61
C GLY A 50 -22.52 22.12 -29.53
N LEU A 51 -23.30 23.20 -29.45
CA LEU A 51 -24.44 23.29 -28.52
C LEU A 51 -25.58 22.31 -28.85
N TYR A 52 -25.66 21.76 -30.06
CA TYR A 52 -26.65 20.71 -30.35
C TYR A 52 -26.41 19.42 -29.55
N GLY A 53 -25.23 19.24 -28.93
CA GLY A 53 -24.97 18.18 -27.97
C GLY A 53 -25.75 18.27 -26.65
N PHE A 54 -26.47 19.37 -26.39
CA PHE A 54 -27.38 19.55 -25.25
C PHE A 54 -28.86 19.23 -25.56
N PHE A 55 -29.17 18.94 -26.82
CA PHE A 55 -30.54 18.68 -27.30
C PHE A 55 -30.62 17.27 -27.91
N ARG A 56 -31.81 16.64 -27.89
CA ARG A 56 -31.96 15.32 -28.50
C ARG A 56 -32.22 15.46 -29.99
N ARG A 57 -31.61 14.61 -30.82
CA ARG A 57 -31.83 14.62 -32.26
C ARG A 57 -33.07 13.80 -32.61
N LYS A 58 -33.97 14.36 -33.42
CA LYS A 58 -35.18 13.71 -33.91
C LYS A 58 -34.85 12.43 -34.69
N PRO A 59 -35.75 11.43 -34.68
CA PRO A 59 -35.59 10.22 -35.51
C PRO A 59 -35.69 10.53 -37.02
N ASN A 60 -36.38 11.60 -37.39
CA ASN A 60 -36.62 12.01 -38.78
C ASN A 60 -35.39 12.71 -39.37
N SER A 61 -34.38 11.93 -39.77
CA SER A 61 -33.07 12.38 -40.29
C SER A 61 -33.09 13.18 -41.61
N LYS A 62 -34.27 13.49 -42.15
CA LYS A 62 -34.45 14.38 -43.31
C LYS A 62 -34.46 15.87 -42.93
N LEU A 63 -34.56 16.19 -41.64
CA LEU A 63 -34.49 17.55 -41.11
C LEU A 63 -33.01 17.97 -40.96
N SER A 64 -32.71 19.24 -41.27
CA SER A 64 -31.34 19.79 -41.28
C SER A 64 -31.21 21.01 -40.38
N GLY A 65 -30.09 21.13 -39.65
CA GLY A 65 -29.84 22.29 -38.77
C GLY A 65 -30.72 22.27 -37.52
N GLU A 66 -31.25 23.43 -37.14
CA GLU A 66 -32.07 23.63 -35.92
C GLU A 66 -33.23 22.63 -35.83
N ASP A 67 -33.97 22.42 -36.92
CA ASP A 67 -35.20 21.63 -36.94
C ASP A 67 -34.98 20.15 -36.64
N ALA A 68 -33.73 19.66 -36.73
CA ALA A 68 -33.35 18.28 -36.43
C ALA A 68 -33.28 17.97 -34.92
N TYR A 69 -33.43 18.96 -34.04
CA TYR A 69 -33.23 18.82 -32.59
C TYR A 69 -34.48 19.18 -31.76
N GLU A 70 -34.51 18.70 -30.51
CA GLU A 70 -35.61 18.87 -29.56
C GLU A 70 -35.11 19.33 -28.18
N THR A 71 -35.73 20.41 -27.70
CA THR A 71 -35.51 21.01 -26.37
C THR A 71 -36.24 20.25 -25.27
N LEU A 72 -37.47 19.81 -25.53
CA LEU A 72 -38.30 18.97 -24.65
C LEU A 72 -38.77 17.75 -25.44
N GLN A 73 -39.04 16.65 -24.76
CA GLN A 73 -39.55 15.43 -25.39
C GLN A 73 -41.07 15.39 -25.37
N THR A 74 -41.66 15.10 -26.53
CA THR A 74 -43.07 14.78 -26.70
C THR A 74 -43.35 13.37 -26.16
N PRO A 75 -44.26 13.20 -25.17
CA PRO A 75 -44.64 11.86 -24.70
C PRO A 75 -45.35 11.00 -25.76
N ASN A 76 -45.88 11.61 -26.82
CA ASN A 76 -46.57 10.92 -27.92
C ASN A 76 -45.62 10.20 -28.89
N ASP A 77 -44.32 10.45 -28.85
CA ASP A 77 -43.37 9.75 -29.72
C ASP A 77 -43.19 8.30 -29.26
N ALA A 78 -43.89 7.37 -29.90
CA ALA A 78 -43.89 5.95 -29.56
C ALA A 78 -42.48 5.33 -29.52
N ARG A 79 -41.53 5.89 -30.29
CA ARG A 79 -40.11 5.52 -30.23
C ARG A 79 -39.46 5.95 -28.90
N THR A 80 -39.69 7.20 -28.50
CA THR A 80 -39.22 7.79 -27.23
C THR A 80 -39.79 7.02 -26.03
N LEU A 81 -41.09 6.70 -26.03
CA LEU A 81 -41.72 5.86 -24.99
C LEU A 81 -41.06 4.48 -24.84
N ARG A 82 -40.74 3.83 -25.98
CA ARG A 82 -40.08 2.52 -25.99
C ARG A 82 -38.63 2.59 -25.50
N GLU A 83 -37.92 3.66 -25.86
CA GLU A 83 -36.53 3.93 -25.46
C GLU A 83 -36.45 4.26 -23.96
N TYR A 84 -37.41 5.03 -23.42
CA TYR A 84 -37.51 5.40 -22.00
C TYR A 84 -37.95 4.25 -21.09
N SER A 85 -38.80 3.34 -21.58
CA SER A 85 -39.23 2.16 -20.84
C SER A 85 -38.15 1.07 -20.75
N ALA A 86 -37.14 1.09 -21.61
CA ALA A 86 -36.13 0.02 -21.71
C ALA A 86 -34.83 0.25 -20.90
N GLY A 87 -34.61 1.47 -20.37
CA GLY A 87 -33.33 1.88 -19.77
C GLY A 87 -33.02 1.31 -18.37
N ARG A 88 -32.27 0.20 -18.29
CA ARG A 88 -31.70 -0.34 -17.03
C ARG A 88 -30.31 0.24 -16.73
N PRO A 89 -30.01 0.70 -15.50
CA PRO A 89 -28.67 1.18 -15.12
C PRO A 89 -27.65 0.05 -14.96
N TRP A 90 -26.45 0.24 -15.50
CA TRP A 90 -25.32 -0.71 -15.48
C TRP A 90 -25.01 -1.23 -14.07
N MET A 91 -24.83 -2.55 -13.91
CA MET A 91 -24.48 -3.18 -12.63
C MET A 91 -22.98 -3.14 -12.35
N ALA A 92 -22.60 -3.15 -11.06
CA ALA A 92 -21.20 -3.23 -10.67
C ALA A 92 -20.49 -4.48 -11.24
N ALA A 93 -21.17 -5.62 -11.31
CA ALA A 93 -20.64 -6.85 -11.93
C ALA A 93 -20.32 -6.67 -13.43
N GLU A 94 -21.20 -6.02 -14.19
CA GLU A 94 -21.00 -5.71 -15.61
C GLU A 94 -19.81 -4.74 -15.82
N LEU A 95 -19.69 -3.73 -14.95
CA LEU A 95 -18.63 -2.73 -14.99
C LEU A 95 -17.26 -3.28 -14.54
N ARG A 96 -17.22 -4.27 -13.64
CA ARG A 96 -15.97 -4.97 -13.23
C ARG A 96 -15.26 -5.69 -14.38
N LEU A 97 -15.96 -6.00 -15.47
CA LEU A 97 -15.40 -6.64 -16.67
C LEU A 97 -14.89 -5.64 -17.73
N LYS A 98 -14.99 -4.32 -17.51
CA LYS A 98 -14.62 -3.29 -18.50
C LYS A 98 -13.26 -2.64 -18.23
N SER A 99 -12.53 -2.25 -19.28
CA SER A 99 -11.23 -1.60 -19.13
C SER A 99 -11.38 -0.21 -18.49
N PHE A 100 -10.28 0.35 -17.98
CA PHE A 100 -10.30 1.74 -17.48
C PHE A 100 -10.73 2.73 -18.57
N LYS A 101 -10.28 2.54 -19.82
CA LYS A 101 -10.65 3.36 -20.97
C LYS A 101 -12.16 3.32 -21.23
N ASP A 102 -12.75 2.13 -21.24
CA ASP A 102 -14.20 1.98 -21.46
C ASP A 102 -15.02 2.64 -20.35
N LEU A 103 -14.61 2.46 -19.08
CA LEU A 103 -15.28 3.10 -17.94
C LEU A 103 -15.17 4.63 -17.99
N HIS A 104 -14.05 5.17 -18.47
CA HIS A 104 -13.83 6.60 -18.66
C HIS A 104 -14.67 7.16 -19.82
N THR A 105 -14.74 6.47 -20.95
CA THR A 105 -15.64 6.82 -22.06
C THR A 105 -17.11 6.75 -21.64
N LEU A 106 -17.52 5.70 -20.92
CA LEU A 106 -18.88 5.56 -20.38
C LEU A 106 -19.21 6.69 -19.39
N TRP A 107 -18.27 7.08 -18.54
CA TRP A 107 -18.43 8.22 -17.63
C TRP A 107 -18.77 9.51 -18.39
N TYR A 108 -18.08 9.83 -19.49
CA TYR A 108 -18.39 10.99 -20.32
C TYR A 108 -19.72 10.86 -21.08
N VAL A 109 -20.11 9.66 -21.52
CA VAL A 109 -21.44 9.43 -22.10
C VAL A 109 -22.54 9.70 -21.07
N CYS A 110 -22.38 9.21 -19.84
CA CYS A 110 -23.28 9.51 -18.71
C CYS A 110 -23.30 11.00 -18.36
N ALA A 111 -22.16 11.68 -18.35
CA ALA A 111 -22.09 13.12 -18.07
C ALA A 111 -22.78 13.98 -19.16
N ARG A 112 -22.64 13.61 -20.44
CA ARG A 112 -23.36 14.29 -21.54
C ARG A 112 -24.87 14.05 -21.43
N GLU A 113 -25.29 12.82 -21.18
CA GLU A 113 -26.70 12.48 -20.97
C GLU A 113 -27.29 13.22 -19.76
N GLN A 114 -26.55 13.33 -18.65
CA GLN A 114 -26.93 14.13 -17.49
C GLN A 114 -27.13 15.62 -17.85
N ASN A 115 -26.26 16.19 -18.68
CA ASN A 115 -26.40 17.57 -19.14
C ASN A 115 -27.67 17.78 -19.99
N VAL A 116 -27.98 16.85 -20.90
CA VAL A 116 -29.23 16.87 -21.69
C VAL A 116 -30.46 16.76 -20.77
N LEU A 117 -30.44 15.85 -19.80
CA LEU A 117 -31.54 15.70 -18.84
C LEU A 117 -31.70 16.95 -17.96
N PHE A 118 -30.63 17.69 -17.68
CA PHE A 118 -30.67 18.94 -16.91
C PHE A 118 -31.16 20.14 -17.72
N THR A 119 -30.77 20.30 -18.99
CA THR A 119 -31.33 21.35 -19.87
C THR A 119 -32.83 21.13 -20.06
N GLN A 120 -33.24 19.89 -20.36
CA GLN A 120 -34.65 19.52 -20.47
C GLN A 120 -35.45 19.83 -19.19
N ARG A 121 -34.88 19.58 -18.01
CA ARG A 121 -35.52 19.83 -16.71
C ARG A 121 -35.70 21.32 -16.41
N GLU A 122 -34.73 22.14 -16.79
CA GLU A 122 -34.79 23.61 -16.63
C GLU A 122 -35.75 24.25 -17.64
N GLU A 123 -35.76 23.79 -18.89
CA GLU A 123 -36.75 24.25 -19.88
C GLU A 123 -38.17 23.82 -19.52
N TYR A 124 -38.35 22.61 -18.95
CA TYR A 124 -39.64 22.19 -18.40
C TYR A 124 -40.08 23.09 -17.22
N ARG A 125 -39.16 23.46 -16.33
CA ARG A 125 -39.44 24.42 -15.23
C ARG A 125 -39.94 25.76 -15.77
N ARG A 126 -39.29 26.29 -16.82
CA ARG A 126 -39.62 27.58 -17.45
C ARG A 126 -40.98 27.57 -18.13
N ILE A 127 -41.28 26.52 -18.87
CA ILE A 127 -42.50 26.41 -19.69
C ILE A 127 -43.71 25.98 -18.87
N SER A 128 -43.54 25.06 -17.92
CA SER A 128 -44.66 24.34 -17.30
C SER A 128 -45.25 25.04 -16.08
N GLY A 129 -44.46 25.78 -15.29
CA GLY A 129 -44.87 26.33 -13.99
C GLY A 129 -45.09 25.29 -12.88
N PHE A 130 -45.46 24.05 -13.23
CA PHE A 130 -45.52 22.89 -12.35
C PHE A 130 -44.11 22.47 -11.86
N PRO A 131 -44.01 21.76 -10.72
CA PRO A 131 -42.72 21.34 -10.18
C PRO A 131 -42.00 20.37 -11.12
N ALA A 132 -40.93 20.85 -11.76
CA ALA A 132 -39.94 20.08 -12.53
C ALA A 132 -39.12 19.08 -11.67
N SER A 133 -39.72 18.51 -10.62
CA SER A 133 -39.19 17.42 -9.82
C SER A 133 -39.59 16.05 -10.37
N GLN A 134 -40.71 15.97 -11.11
CA GLN A 134 -41.25 14.71 -11.63
C GLN A 134 -40.67 14.35 -13.02
N TYR A 135 -40.63 15.31 -13.95
CA TYR A 135 -40.12 15.13 -15.32
C TYR A 135 -38.66 14.62 -15.36
N ASN A 136 -38.42 13.54 -16.12
CA ASN A 136 -37.13 12.86 -16.34
C ASN A 136 -36.32 12.50 -15.06
N SER A 137 -36.98 12.44 -13.90
CA SER A 137 -36.34 12.24 -12.59
C SER A 137 -35.72 10.86 -12.40
N GLU A 138 -36.41 9.79 -12.82
CA GLU A 138 -35.86 8.43 -12.79
C GLU A 138 -34.71 8.25 -13.78
N ASP A 139 -34.66 8.98 -14.90
CA ASP A 139 -33.55 8.89 -15.86
C ASP A 139 -32.27 9.53 -15.32
N VAL A 140 -32.39 10.71 -14.70
CA VAL A 140 -31.29 11.29 -13.90
C VAL A 140 -30.83 10.29 -12.83
N ARG A 141 -31.78 9.63 -12.13
CA ARG A 141 -31.48 8.61 -11.11
C ARG A 141 -30.80 7.36 -11.70
N ARG A 142 -31.17 6.90 -12.90
CA ARG A 142 -30.55 5.76 -13.63
C ARG A 142 -29.11 6.10 -14.04
N VAL A 143 -28.88 7.32 -14.56
CA VAL A 143 -27.54 7.82 -14.91
C VAL A 143 -26.66 7.97 -13.66
N HIS A 144 -27.16 8.59 -12.59
CA HIS A 144 -26.43 8.72 -11.32
C HIS A 144 -26.11 7.36 -10.67
N LYS A 145 -27.04 6.38 -10.71
CA LYS A 145 -26.78 4.99 -10.27
C LYS A 145 -25.61 4.36 -11.03
N THR A 146 -25.54 4.59 -12.35
CA THR A 146 -24.42 4.12 -13.19
C THR A 146 -23.10 4.78 -12.79
N MET A 147 -23.08 6.11 -12.68
CA MET A 147 -21.89 6.89 -12.30
C MET A 147 -21.37 6.53 -10.89
N ALA A 148 -22.27 6.32 -9.93
CA ALA A 148 -21.91 5.87 -8.58
C ALA A 148 -21.25 4.47 -8.60
N ARG A 149 -21.78 3.53 -9.40
CA ARG A 149 -21.20 2.19 -9.57
C ARG A 149 -19.85 2.20 -10.28
N ILE A 150 -19.62 3.11 -11.24
CA ILE A 150 -18.29 3.32 -11.84
C ILE A 150 -17.28 3.75 -10.76
N LYS A 151 -17.62 4.76 -9.95
CA LYS A 151 -16.79 5.21 -8.82
C LYS A 151 -16.52 4.09 -7.81
N GLN A 152 -17.53 3.29 -7.49
CA GLN A 152 -17.38 2.12 -6.61
C GLN A 152 -16.38 1.11 -7.19
N VAL A 153 -16.54 0.68 -8.45
CA VAL A 153 -15.66 -0.33 -9.08
C VAL A 153 -14.21 0.16 -9.21
N LEU A 154 -13.98 1.46 -9.44
CA LEU A 154 -12.63 2.03 -9.44
C LEU A 154 -11.98 2.00 -8.04
N ASN A 155 -12.74 2.29 -6.98
CA ASN A 155 -12.27 2.20 -5.60
C ASN A 155 -12.03 0.74 -5.15
N GLU A 156 -12.92 -0.19 -5.54
CA GLU A 156 -12.74 -1.64 -5.35
C GLU A 156 -11.43 -2.12 -5.99
N ARG A 157 -11.17 -1.75 -7.26
CA ARG A 157 -9.94 -2.08 -7.98
C ARG A 157 -8.69 -1.51 -7.31
N ARG A 158 -8.72 -0.23 -6.90
CA ARG A 158 -7.60 0.39 -6.17
C ARG A 158 -7.28 -0.38 -4.89
N ARG A 159 -8.28 -0.65 -4.05
CA ARG A 159 -8.11 -1.39 -2.79
C ARG A 159 -7.62 -2.83 -3.00
N ALA A 160 -8.10 -3.51 -4.05
CA ALA A 160 -7.64 -4.85 -4.39
C ALA A 160 -6.15 -4.84 -4.81
N TYR A 161 -5.71 -3.86 -5.60
CA TYR A 161 -4.30 -3.69 -5.96
C TYR A 161 -3.43 -3.38 -4.73
N GLU A 162 -3.81 -2.39 -3.92
CA GLU A 162 -3.08 -2.02 -2.68
C GLU A 162 -3.02 -3.18 -1.67
N GLY A 163 -4.06 -4.02 -1.59
CA GLY A 163 -4.07 -5.23 -0.77
C GLY A 163 -3.19 -6.36 -1.32
N ALA A 164 -3.16 -6.54 -2.65
CA ALA A 164 -2.33 -7.54 -3.30
C ALA A 164 -0.83 -7.20 -3.19
N VAL A 165 -0.44 -5.94 -3.41
CA VAL A 165 0.94 -5.46 -3.24
C VAL A 165 1.41 -5.73 -1.80
N LYS A 166 0.63 -5.34 -0.79
CA LYS A 166 0.94 -5.58 0.63
C LYS A 166 1.01 -7.06 1.04
N LEU A 167 0.36 -7.94 0.29
CA LEU A 167 0.46 -9.39 0.51
C LEU A 167 1.74 -9.96 -0.09
N VAL A 168 2.17 -9.45 -1.26
CA VAL A 168 3.46 -9.81 -1.88
C VAL A 168 4.64 -9.27 -1.05
N GLU A 169 4.54 -8.02 -0.57
CA GLU A 169 5.53 -7.41 0.34
C GLU A 169 5.74 -8.30 1.59
N LYS A 170 4.65 -8.68 2.28
CA LYS A 170 4.72 -9.58 3.45
C LYS A 170 5.22 -10.99 3.16
N GLN A 171 4.96 -11.51 1.95
CA GLN A 171 5.53 -12.80 1.53
C GLN A 171 7.04 -12.68 1.28
N HIS A 172 7.51 -11.54 0.76
CA HIS A 172 8.93 -11.25 0.58
C HIS A 172 9.64 -11.11 1.93
N GLU A 173 9.09 -10.31 2.85
CA GLU A 173 9.57 -10.12 4.23
C GLU A 173 9.74 -11.47 4.94
N ALA A 174 8.69 -12.31 4.97
CA ALA A 174 8.73 -13.61 5.63
C ALA A 174 9.74 -14.60 5.02
N ILE A 175 10.02 -14.50 3.71
CA ILE A 175 11.06 -15.29 3.03
C ILE A 175 12.46 -14.78 3.39
N GLU A 176 12.64 -13.50 3.68
CA GLU A 176 13.91 -12.93 4.12
C GLU A 176 14.19 -13.21 5.59
N ASP A 177 13.20 -13.02 6.47
CA ASP A 177 13.27 -13.45 7.88
C ASP A 177 13.66 -14.93 7.99
N GLN A 178 13.10 -15.79 7.13
CA GLN A 178 13.43 -17.22 7.11
C GLN A 178 14.87 -17.51 6.68
N LYS A 179 15.46 -16.69 5.79
CA LYS A 179 16.89 -16.81 5.41
C LYS A 179 17.79 -16.34 6.53
N VAL A 180 17.54 -15.15 7.08
CA VAL A 180 18.30 -14.57 8.20
C VAL A 180 18.28 -15.54 9.39
N TYR A 181 17.14 -16.15 9.69
CA TYR A 181 17.03 -17.17 10.73
C TYR A 181 17.85 -18.44 10.43
N GLN A 182 17.91 -18.89 9.17
CA GLN A 182 18.77 -20.03 8.77
C GLN A 182 20.27 -19.69 8.86
N GLU A 183 20.65 -18.47 8.51
CA GLU A 183 22.02 -17.96 8.60
C GLU A 183 22.46 -17.84 10.07
N MET A 184 21.64 -17.22 10.94
CA MET A 184 21.85 -17.19 12.40
C MET A 184 21.95 -18.60 13.01
N LEU A 185 21.10 -19.54 12.60
CA LEU A 185 21.18 -20.94 13.02
C LEU A 185 22.43 -21.67 12.52
N ARG A 186 22.99 -21.24 11.38
CA ARG A 186 24.24 -21.78 10.83
C ARG A 186 25.43 -21.25 11.61
N GLU A 187 25.53 -19.94 11.81
CA GLU A 187 26.59 -19.33 12.61
C GLU A 187 26.64 -19.91 14.03
N TYR A 188 25.48 -20.07 14.68
CA TYR A 188 25.37 -20.68 16.00
C TYR A 188 25.85 -22.15 16.04
N LYS A 189 25.66 -22.92 14.96
CA LYS A 189 26.22 -24.27 14.85
C LYS A 189 27.73 -24.24 14.66
N GLU A 190 28.23 -23.41 13.75
CA GLU A 190 29.66 -23.26 13.47
C GLU A 190 30.42 -22.81 14.74
N GLN A 191 29.89 -21.83 15.49
CA GLN A 191 30.41 -21.41 16.80
C GLN A 191 30.41 -22.53 17.86
N ARG A 192 29.40 -23.41 17.86
CA ARG A 192 29.37 -24.58 18.76
C ARG A 192 30.34 -25.67 18.34
N GLU A 193 30.62 -25.79 17.05
CA GLU A 193 31.59 -26.75 16.53
C GLU A 193 33.04 -26.29 16.75
N THR A 194 33.36 -24.99 16.63
CA THR A 194 34.69 -24.47 17.01
C THR A 194 34.97 -24.67 18.49
N VAL A 195 34.06 -24.26 19.39
CA VAL A 195 34.20 -24.46 20.85
C VAL A 195 34.30 -25.95 21.21
N ARG A 196 33.59 -26.83 20.50
CA ARG A 196 33.71 -28.29 20.66
C ARG A 196 35.07 -28.81 20.21
N ALA A 197 35.57 -28.35 19.06
CA ALA A 197 36.86 -28.73 18.50
C ALA A 197 38.03 -28.25 19.37
N GLU A 198 38.00 -26.99 19.84
CA GLU A 198 38.98 -26.44 20.79
C GLU A 198 39.04 -27.25 22.08
N ARG A 199 37.87 -27.55 22.67
CA ARG A 199 37.78 -28.40 23.87
C ARG A 199 38.33 -29.80 23.63
N GLN A 200 38.07 -30.39 22.45
CA GLN A 200 38.65 -31.68 22.06
C GLN A 200 40.17 -31.61 21.89
N GLN A 201 40.70 -30.59 21.20
CA GLN A 201 42.14 -30.39 21.05
C GLN A 201 42.83 -30.19 22.41
N LEU A 202 42.22 -29.44 23.32
CA LEU A 202 42.75 -29.21 24.67
C LEU A 202 42.77 -30.51 25.50
N VAL A 203 41.73 -31.35 25.38
CA VAL A 203 41.71 -32.69 25.99
C VAL A 203 42.74 -33.63 25.35
N GLN A 204 42.91 -33.59 24.02
CA GLN A 204 43.94 -34.37 23.31
C GLN A 204 45.35 -33.94 23.73
N LYS A 205 45.65 -32.63 23.78
CA LYS A 205 46.92 -32.08 24.28
C LYS A 205 47.18 -32.52 25.72
N ARG A 206 46.19 -32.43 26.62
CA ARG A 206 46.31 -32.94 28.01
C ARG A 206 46.55 -34.46 28.07
N ARG A 207 45.89 -35.25 27.22
CA ARG A 207 46.10 -36.72 27.12
C ARG A 207 47.52 -37.03 26.62
N ALA A 208 47.97 -36.37 25.56
CA ALA A 208 49.30 -36.51 24.98
C ALA A 208 50.40 -36.18 26.00
N MET A 209 50.25 -35.07 26.73
CA MET A 209 51.16 -34.70 27.84
C MET A 209 51.20 -35.78 28.92
N ARG A 210 50.06 -36.32 29.37
CA ARG A 210 50.02 -37.40 30.37
C ARG A 210 50.67 -38.69 29.85
N THR A 211 50.51 -39.04 28.57
CA THR A 211 51.19 -40.21 27.98
C THR A 211 52.69 -39.97 27.80
N ALA A 212 53.11 -38.78 27.39
CA ALA A 212 54.52 -38.41 27.27
C ALA A 212 55.23 -38.42 28.63
N ALA A 213 54.61 -37.84 29.67
CA ALA A 213 55.10 -37.89 31.04
C ALA A 213 55.21 -39.33 31.56
N ARG A 214 54.21 -40.20 31.30
CA ARG A 214 54.27 -41.62 31.68
C ARG A 214 55.36 -42.39 30.93
N ALA A 215 55.63 -42.03 29.67
CA ALA A 215 56.72 -42.61 28.89
C ALA A 215 58.11 -42.11 29.36
N ALA A 216 58.23 -40.84 29.70
CA ALA A 216 59.45 -40.26 30.28
C ALA A 216 59.76 -40.88 31.65
N ALA A 217 58.75 -41.01 32.53
CA ALA A 217 58.89 -41.70 33.82
C ALA A 217 59.31 -43.16 33.65
N LYS A 218 58.75 -43.89 32.67
CA LYS A 218 59.21 -45.25 32.33
C LYS A 218 60.66 -45.29 31.83
N LYS A 219 61.09 -44.32 31.02
CA LYS A 219 62.49 -44.22 30.56
C LYS A 219 63.43 -43.93 31.73
N ALA A 220 63.10 -42.95 32.57
CA ALA A 220 63.89 -42.59 33.75
C ALA A 220 64.00 -43.76 34.74
N ALA A 221 62.91 -44.49 34.99
CA ALA A 221 62.94 -45.69 35.84
C ALA A 221 63.78 -46.82 35.23
N ALA A 222 63.74 -47.02 33.91
CA ALA A 222 64.60 -47.99 33.23
C ALA A 222 66.09 -47.57 33.19
N GLU A 223 66.37 -46.27 33.21
CA GLU A 223 67.74 -45.73 33.32
C GLU A 223 68.27 -45.82 34.76
N LEU A 224 67.41 -45.61 35.77
CA LEU A 224 67.72 -45.87 37.18
C LEU A 224 68.00 -47.36 37.40
N ALA A 225 67.13 -48.25 36.93
CA ALA A 225 67.33 -49.70 37.03
C ALA A 225 68.61 -50.19 36.30
N ARG A 226 69.06 -49.50 35.24
CA ARG A 226 70.37 -49.76 34.62
C ARG A 226 71.52 -49.34 35.53
N LYS A 227 71.48 -48.13 36.09
CA LYS A 227 72.50 -47.64 37.02
C LYS A 227 72.55 -48.46 38.31
N GLU A 228 71.40 -48.92 38.80
CA GLU A 228 71.28 -49.87 39.92
C GLU A 228 71.91 -51.22 39.56
N ALA A 229 71.68 -51.75 38.35
CA ALA A 229 72.33 -52.98 37.88
C ALA A 229 73.84 -52.81 37.65
N GLU A 230 74.30 -51.66 37.13
CA GLU A 230 75.71 -51.32 36.97
C GLU A 230 76.41 -51.16 38.34
N MET A 231 75.74 -50.56 39.34
CA MET A 231 76.23 -50.55 40.72
C MET A 231 76.22 -51.94 41.36
N GLN A 232 75.20 -52.77 41.13
CA GLN A 232 75.18 -54.16 41.61
C GLN A 232 76.31 -54.99 40.98
N GLN A 233 76.58 -54.83 39.69
CA GLN A 233 77.69 -55.49 39.00
C GLN A 233 79.04 -55.05 39.60
N THR A 234 79.28 -53.75 39.73
CA THR A 234 80.54 -53.23 40.31
C THR A 234 80.69 -53.55 41.80
N MET A 235 79.60 -53.65 42.58
CA MET A 235 79.67 -54.15 43.96
C MET A 235 79.98 -55.65 44.02
N VAL A 236 79.44 -56.47 43.12
CA VAL A 236 79.79 -57.90 42.99
C VAL A 236 81.26 -58.06 42.56
N GLU A 237 81.75 -57.21 41.66
CA GLU A 237 83.13 -57.19 41.19
C GLU A 237 84.11 -56.76 42.31
N GLN A 238 83.75 -55.76 43.12
CA GLN A 238 84.49 -55.37 44.32
C GLN A 238 84.45 -56.45 45.42
N GLN A 239 83.34 -57.17 45.57
CA GLN A 239 83.25 -58.32 46.47
C GLN A 239 84.17 -59.46 46.00
N GLN A 240 84.21 -59.76 44.71
CA GLN A 240 85.15 -60.74 44.13
C GLN A 240 86.63 -60.33 44.30
N GLN A 241 86.94 -59.03 44.25
CA GLN A 241 88.29 -58.50 44.49
C GLN A 241 88.68 -58.44 45.98
N SER A 242 87.71 -58.48 46.90
CA SER A 242 87.96 -58.48 48.35
C SER A 242 87.90 -59.88 48.99
N THR A 243 87.40 -60.91 48.29
CA THR A 243 87.43 -62.31 48.74
C THR A 243 88.78 -63.01 48.55
N VAL A 244 89.88 -62.34 48.90
CA VAL A 244 91.20 -62.96 49.14
C VAL A 244 91.82 -62.43 50.44
N ASP A 245 91.07 -62.50 51.55
CA ASP A 245 91.64 -63.05 52.79
C ASP A 245 90.59 -63.41 53.87
N VAL A 246 90.96 -64.34 54.75
CA VAL A 246 90.34 -64.74 56.04
C VAL A 246 88.81 -65.01 56.09
N ASN A 247 88.46 -66.29 56.23
CA ASN A 247 87.12 -66.80 56.56
C ASN A 247 87.11 -67.51 57.94
N ILE A 248 86.43 -66.95 58.96
CA ILE A 248 86.04 -67.61 60.22
C ILE A 248 84.64 -67.07 60.68
N PRO A 249 83.74 -67.86 61.31
CA PRO A 249 82.31 -67.53 61.44
C PRO A 249 81.80 -67.32 62.89
N GLN A 250 80.46 -67.38 63.09
CA GLN A 250 79.66 -67.31 64.35
C GLN A 250 79.38 -65.88 64.89
N MET A 251 78.25 -65.57 65.57
CA MET A 251 77.01 -66.33 65.88
C MET A 251 75.80 -65.39 66.15
N VAL A 252 74.60 -65.99 66.30
CA VAL A 252 73.28 -65.57 66.90
C VAL A 252 73.13 -64.16 67.56
N ASP A 253 71.93 -63.55 67.65
CA ASP A 253 70.67 -64.16 68.14
C ASP A 253 69.33 -63.50 67.74
N GLN A 254 68.23 -64.07 68.26
CA GLN A 254 66.82 -63.93 67.86
C GLN A 254 66.07 -62.74 68.50
N ALA A 255 65.07 -62.19 67.77
CA ALA A 255 63.84 -61.62 68.37
C ALA A 255 62.70 -61.36 67.34
N THR A 256 61.80 -62.34 67.16
CA THR A 256 60.37 -62.10 66.81
C THR A 256 59.59 -61.65 68.07
N PRO A 257 58.33 -61.13 68.05
CA PRO A 257 57.24 -61.45 67.09
C PRO A 257 56.18 -60.35 66.75
N SER A 258 55.20 -60.73 65.91
CA SER A 258 53.78 -60.26 65.95
C SER A 258 53.44 -58.78 65.58
N SER A 259 52.20 -58.40 65.24
CA SER A 259 50.93 -59.15 65.06
C SER A 259 49.89 -58.37 64.22
N SER A 260 49.00 -59.12 63.55
CA SER A 260 47.57 -58.89 63.21
C SER A 260 46.95 -57.49 62.94
N GLU A 261 46.00 -57.49 62.01
CA GLU A 261 44.98 -56.47 61.72
C GLU A 261 44.06 -56.16 62.93
N THR A 262 43.47 -54.94 63.02
CA THR A 262 41.99 -54.73 63.01
C THR A 262 41.50 -53.27 63.19
N ALA A 263 40.45 -52.94 62.43
CA ALA A 263 39.27 -52.07 62.68
C ALA A 263 39.23 -50.87 63.69
N ALA A 264 38.77 -49.73 63.14
CA ALA A 264 37.59 -48.92 63.55
C ALA A 264 37.64 -47.78 64.62
N THR A 265 37.20 -46.59 64.16
CA THR A 265 36.25 -45.64 64.81
C THR A 265 36.61 -44.85 66.08
N THR A 266 36.61 -43.49 65.98
CA THR A 266 35.80 -42.52 66.79
C THR A 266 36.07 -41.06 66.35
N ALA A 267 35.11 -40.14 66.55
CA ALA A 267 35.13 -38.68 66.28
C ALA A 267 34.45 -37.95 67.48
N PRO A 268 33.92 -36.69 67.46
CA PRO A 268 34.07 -35.50 66.58
C PRO A 268 34.76 -34.35 67.41
N PRO A 269 34.43 -33.04 67.33
CA PRO A 269 33.88 -32.14 66.28
C PRO A 269 34.96 -31.07 65.89
N GLU A 270 34.77 -29.84 65.41
CA GLU A 270 33.70 -28.99 64.78
C GLU A 270 34.48 -28.04 63.79
N ALA A 271 33.98 -27.12 62.95
CA ALA A 271 32.70 -26.50 62.58
C ALA A 271 32.86 -25.89 61.15
N LYS A 272 31.90 -25.27 60.44
CA LYS A 272 30.44 -25.06 60.58
C LYS A 272 29.83 -24.84 59.16
N GLU A 273 28.67 -24.18 59.06
CA GLU A 273 27.85 -24.03 57.84
C GLU A 273 27.59 -22.54 57.49
N PRO A 274 26.70 -22.15 56.53
CA PRO A 274 26.01 -22.92 55.46
C PRO A 274 26.03 -22.25 54.06
N ILE A 275 25.46 -22.93 53.05
CA ILE A 275 24.54 -22.39 52.01
C ILE A 275 24.00 -23.55 51.14
N ALA A 276 22.73 -23.47 50.71
CA ALA A 276 22.01 -24.46 49.89
C ALA A 276 21.99 -24.04 48.38
N ASP A 277 21.42 -24.74 47.39
CA ASP A 277 20.42 -25.82 47.34
C ASP A 277 20.70 -26.83 46.21
N PRO A 278 20.16 -28.07 46.29
CA PRO A 278 20.14 -29.05 45.20
C PRO A 278 18.80 -29.08 44.45
N LEU A 279 18.80 -29.47 43.16
CA LEU A 279 17.57 -29.90 42.48
C LEU A 279 17.84 -30.90 41.36
N ALA A 280 17.20 -32.07 41.47
CA ALA A 280 17.03 -33.05 40.40
C ALA A 280 15.56 -33.49 40.41
N ALA A 281 14.95 -33.66 39.25
CA ALA A 281 13.55 -34.07 39.11
C ALA A 281 13.35 -34.89 37.83
N GLU A 282 12.45 -35.86 37.88
CA GLU A 282 12.05 -36.70 36.75
C GLU A 282 10.88 -36.05 35.96
N GLY A 283 10.52 -36.62 34.81
CA GLY A 283 9.30 -36.22 34.08
C GLY A 283 8.02 -36.69 34.79
N PRO A 284 6.83 -36.23 34.33
CA PRO A 284 6.14 -37.08 33.35
C PRO A 284 5.25 -36.37 32.30
N GLN A 285 4.87 -37.16 31.28
CA GLN A 285 3.58 -37.20 30.54
C GLN A 285 2.80 -35.92 30.20
N ALA A 286 2.37 -35.82 28.94
CA ALA A 286 1.29 -34.93 28.50
C ALA A 286 0.32 -35.64 27.53
N ALA A 287 -0.98 -35.41 27.70
CA ALA A 287 -2.07 -35.86 26.84
C ALA A 287 -3.11 -34.71 26.69
N PRO A 288 -3.95 -34.67 25.63
CA PRO A 288 -4.45 -33.39 25.13
C PRO A 288 -5.84 -32.97 25.64
N GLU A 289 -6.00 -31.65 25.85
CA GLU A 289 -7.30 -30.99 26.01
C GLU A 289 -7.69 -30.11 24.80
N LYS A 290 -8.95 -29.69 24.75
CA LYS A 290 -9.59 -29.03 23.59
C LYS A 290 -9.61 -27.50 23.72
N PRO A 291 -9.61 -26.74 22.61
CA PRO A 291 -9.70 -25.29 22.65
C PRO A 291 -11.10 -24.81 23.09
N SER A 292 -11.13 -23.88 24.04
CA SER A 292 -12.32 -23.08 24.39
C SER A 292 -12.19 -21.65 23.87
N LYS A 293 -13.31 -20.94 23.78
CA LYS A 293 -13.43 -19.67 23.04
C LYS A 293 -12.86 -18.49 23.83
N SER A 294 -12.15 -17.58 23.16
CA SER A 294 -12.06 -16.17 23.54
C SER A 294 -12.72 -15.29 22.47
N ALA A 295 -13.27 -14.16 22.89
CA ALA A 295 -13.84 -13.11 22.06
C ALA A 295 -13.01 -11.82 22.25
N PRO A 296 -13.04 -10.84 21.34
CA PRO A 296 -12.05 -9.77 21.33
C PRO A 296 -12.28 -8.74 22.44
N GLU A 297 -11.20 -8.39 23.13
CA GLU A 297 -11.13 -7.17 23.94
C GLU A 297 -11.11 -5.92 23.06
N ARG A 298 -11.48 -4.79 23.66
CA ARG A 298 -11.44 -3.46 23.05
C ARG A 298 -10.52 -2.58 23.90
N ASP A 299 -9.37 -2.23 23.36
CA ASP A 299 -8.54 -1.18 23.93
C ASP A 299 -8.87 0.15 23.27
N ASP A 300 -9.48 1.05 24.04
CA ASP A 300 -9.63 2.45 23.67
C ASP A 300 -8.33 3.21 23.92
N ALA A 301 -8.10 4.21 23.05
CA ALA A 301 -7.05 5.23 23.03
C ALA A 301 -6.14 5.44 24.26
N LEU A 302 -4.84 5.62 23.98
CA LEU A 302 -4.02 6.70 24.55
C LEU A 302 -2.88 7.12 23.59
N ASP A 303 -2.24 8.25 23.91
CA ASP A 303 -1.09 8.90 23.25
C ASP A 303 -1.15 9.27 21.75
N ALA A 304 -1.37 10.57 21.52
CA ALA A 304 -0.79 11.31 20.40
C ALA A 304 -0.36 12.72 20.89
N PRO A 305 0.90 13.14 20.75
CA PRO A 305 1.36 14.45 21.23
C PRO A 305 0.82 15.60 20.37
N GLY A 306 0.70 16.77 21.00
CA GLY A 306 -0.09 17.88 20.45
C GLY A 306 0.53 18.63 19.27
N SER A 307 -0.35 19.14 18.41
CA SER A 307 -0.07 20.29 17.53
C SER A 307 -1.31 21.19 17.53
N ALA A 308 -1.12 22.48 17.75
CA ALA A 308 -2.20 23.45 17.88
C ALA A 308 -2.27 24.37 16.66
N LEU A 309 -3.47 24.62 16.11
CA LEU A 309 -3.82 25.88 15.47
C LEU A 309 -5.31 26.02 15.13
N ALA A 310 -5.82 27.24 15.31
CA ALA A 310 -6.95 27.89 14.62
C ALA A 310 -8.36 27.26 14.61
N GLY A 311 -9.38 28.10 14.80
CA GLY A 311 -10.73 27.82 14.26
C GLY A 311 -11.93 28.27 15.09
N LEU A 312 -12.13 29.59 15.29
CA LEU A 312 -13.49 30.09 15.58
C LEU A 312 -14.41 29.74 14.39
N LEU A 313 -15.54 29.08 14.64
CA LEU A 313 -16.82 29.31 13.95
C LEU A 313 -17.98 28.60 14.68
N GLY A 314 -19.04 29.34 14.97
CA GLY A 314 -20.07 28.93 15.93
C GLY A 314 -21.12 27.95 15.39
N ARG A 315 -21.62 27.06 16.25
CA ARG A 315 -22.69 26.11 15.94
C ARG A 315 -24.03 26.62 16.49
N ARG A 316 -24.83 27.27 15.64
CA ARG A 316 -26.21 27.70 15.99
C ARG A 316 -27.12 26.48 16.15
N GLY A 317 -28.13 26.62 17.01
CA GLY A 317 -28.93 25.50 17.52
C GLY A 317 -29.87 24.83 16.51
N ARG A 318 -30.45 23.70 16.94
CA ARG A 318 -31.49 22.95 16.24
C ARG A 318 -32.67 22.75 17.18
N SER A 319 -33.66 23.64 17.12
CA SER A 319 -34.95 23.43 17.78
C SER A 319 -35.79 22.41 17.01
N HIS A 320 -36.66 21.70 17.73
CA HIS A 320 -37.67 20.83 17.14
C HIS A 320 -39.00 21.57 16.94
N ARG A 321 -39.56 21.37 15.74
CA ARG A 321 -40.99 21.25 15.46
C ARG A 321 -41.14 20.10 14.44
#